data_AF-A0A2E0UWQ7-F1
#
_entry.id   AF-A0A2E0UWQ7-F1
#
_cell.length_a   1.000
_cell.length_b   1.000
_cell.length_c   1.000
_cell.angle_alpha   90.00
_cell.angle_beta   90.00
_cell.angle_gamma   90.00
#
_symmetry.space_group_name_H-M   'P 1'
#
loop_
_entity.id
_entity.type
_entity.pdbx_description
1 polymer ?
#
loop_
_entity_poly.entity_id
_entity_poly.type
_entity_poly.pdbx_seq_one_letter_code
_entity_poly.pdbx_strand_id
1 'polypeptide(L)' 'MNWYPLLGLLALVYAGLVVFIALKKPVKIWNMGKIQLFIKLLGEKGTEIFFYVFAVVFLGLGIWLFTL' A
#
# COMPACT_ATOMS: atom_id res chain seq x y z
N MET A 1 8.32 20.90 16.77
CA MET A 1 7.25 19.89 16.93
C MET A 1 7.69 18.64 16.20
N ASN A 2 7.79 17.48 16.86
CA ASN A 2 8.23 16.25 16.20
C ASN A 2 7.06 15.64 15.42
N TRP A 3 7.13 15.71 14.08
CA TRP A 3 6.05 15.29 13.17
C TRP A 3 6.23 13.87 12.64
N TYR A 4 7.34 13.20 12.93
CA TYR A 4 7.61 11.84 12.46
C TYR A 4 6.56 10.80 12.93
N PRO A 5 6.08 10.81 14.19
CA PRO A 5 5.03 9.87 14.62
C PRO A 5 3.71 10.02 13.86
N LEU A 6 3.37 11.25 13.45
CA LEU A 6 2.17 11.51 12.67
C LEU A 6 2.29 10.92 11.26
N LEU A 7 3.46 11.07 10.62
CA LEU A 7 3.74 10.44 9.34
C LEU A 7 3.82 8.92 9.46
N GLY A 8 4.37 8.40 10.56
CA GLY A 8 4.40 6.98 10.86
C GLY A 8 2.98 6.41 10.92
N LEU A 9 2.07 7.08 11.64
CA LEU A 9 0.68 6.69 11.72
C LEU A 9 0.00 6.70 10.33
N LEU A 10 0.22 7.74 9.53
CA LEU A 10 -0.31 7.82 8.16
C LEU A 10 0.23 6.70 7.27
N ALA A 11 1.52 6.37 7.39
CA ALA A 11 2.14 5.27 6.65
C ALA A 11 1.54 3.91 7.03
N LEU A 12 1.28 3.67 8.32
CA LEU A 12 0.62 2.45 8.80
C LEU A 12 -0.82 2.33 8.29
N VAL A 13 -1.59 3.42 8.34
CA VAL A 13 -2.95 3.46 7.79
C VAL A 13 -2.93 3.18 6.29
N TYR A 14 -2.00 3.80 5.55
CA TYR A 14 -1.84 3.58 4.13
C TYR A 14 -1.46 2.12 3.81
N ALA A 15 -0.54 1.51 4.55
CA ALA A 15 -0.20 0.10 4.41
C ALA A 15 -1.45 -0.81 4.56
N GLY A 16 -2.27 -0.54 5.58
CA GLY A 16 -3.53 -1.26 5.79
C GLY A 16 -4.50 -1.11 4.61
N LEU A 17 -4.63 0.11 4.05
CA LEU A 17 -5.46 0.36 2.88
C LEU A 17 -4.96 -0.39 1.63
N VAL A 18 -3.65 -0.43 1.41
CA VAL A 18 -3.06 -1.15 0.26
C VAL A 18 -3.33 -2.65 0.37
N VAL A 19 -3.16 -3.25 1.56
CA VAL A 19 -3.51 -4.65 1.83
C VAL A 19 -5.00 -4.90 1.59
N PHE A 20 -5.86 -4.01 2.08
CA PHE A 20 -7.31 -4.12 1.86
C PHE A 20 -7.67 -4.10 0.37
N ILE A 21 -7.06 -3.21 -0.42
CA ILE A 21 -7.29 -3.13 -1.86
C ILE A 21 -6.80 -4.41 -2.55
N ALA A 22 -5.63 -4.95 -2.17
CA ALA A 22 -5.10 -6.19 -2.73
C ALA A 22 -5.97 -7.42 -2.41
N LEU A 23 -6.53 -7.50 -1.21
CA LEU A 23 -7.38 -8.61 -0.76
C LEU A 23 -8.81 -8.55 -1.31
N LYS A 24 -9.45 -7.38 -1.20
CA LYS A 24 -10.88 -7.22 -1.52
C LYS A 24 -11.12 -6.79 -2.96
N LYS A 25 -10.10 -6.28 -3.65
CA LYS A 25 -10.15 -5.81 -5.05
C LYS A 25 -11.45 -5.06 -5.38
N PRO A 26 -11.81 -4.00 -4.61
CA PRO A 26 -13.07 -3.31 -4.83
C PRO A 26 -13.12 -2.78 -6.28
N VAL A 27 -14.16 -3.16 -7.02
CA VAL A 27 -14.28 -2.97 -8.48
C VAL A 27 -13.96 -1.54 -8.92
N LYS A 28 -14.43 -0.54 -8.17
CA LYS A 28 -14.18 0.89 -8.47
C LYS A 28 -12.70 1.26 -8.46
N ILE A 29 -11.89 0.67 -7.58
CA ILE A 29 -10.46 0.95 -7.43
C ILE A 29 -9.65 0.02 -8.34
N TRP A 30 -9.99 -1.26 -8.37
CA TRP A 30 -9.28 -2.27 -9.15
C TRP A 30 -9.38 -2.03 -10.66
N ASN A 31 -10.49 -1.44 -11.12
CA ASN A 31 -10.69 -1.06 -12.54
C ASN A 31 -10.19 0.37 -12.87
N MET A 32 -9.52 1.07 -11.94
CA MET A 32 -8.90 2.35 -12.28
C MET A 32 -7.75 2.13 -13.26
N GLY A 33 -7.59 3.07 -14.21
CA GLY A 33 -6.54 2.99 -15.24
C GLY A 33 -5.12 2.78 -14.69
N LYS A 34 -4.82 3.30 -13.49
CA LYS A 34 -3.54 3.09 -12.81
C LYS A 34 -3.30 1.62 -12.48
N ILE A 35 -4.26 0.98 -11.78
CA ILE A 35 -4.15 -0.44 -11.39
C ILE A 35 -4.20 -1.34 -12.63
N GLN A 36 -5.06 -1.00 -13.60
CA GLN A 36 -5.14 -1.73 -14.87
C GLN A 36 -3.81 -1.70 -15.65
N LEU A 37 -3.03 -0.62 -15.54
CA LEU A 37 -1.69 -0.55 -16.12
C LEU A 37 -0.73 -1.51 -15.42
N PHE A 38 -0.75 -1.58 -14.08
CA PHE A 38 0.02 -2.58 -13.34
C PHE A 38 -0.42 -4.01 -13.69
N ILE A 39 -1.73 -4.28 -13.79
CA ILE A 39 -2.26 -5.58 -14.19
C ILE A 39 -1.81 -5.94 -15.61
N LYS A 40 -1.78 -4.98 -16.53
CA LYS A 40 -1.29 -5.20 -17.89
C LYS A 40 0.21 -5.54 -17.94
N LEU A 41 1.02 -4.96 -17.04
CA LEU A 41 2.47 -5.17 -17.00
C LEU A 41 2.87 -6.43 -16.22
N LEU A 42 2.22 -6.69 -15.09
CA LEU A 42 2.62 -7.71 -14.11
C LEU A 42 1.64 -8.89 -14.04
N GLY A 43 0.50 -8.80 -14.73
CA GLY A 43 -0.63 -9.69 -14.51
C GLY A 43 -1.38 -9.37 -13.21
N GLU A 44 -2.52 -10.02 -13.02
CA GLU A 44 -3.35 -9.80 -11.83
C GLU A 44 -2.64 -10.27 -10.55
N LYS A 45 -2.03 -11.46 -10.60
CA LYS A 45 -1.25 -12.01 -9.47
C LYS A 45 0.03 -11.25 -9.20
N GLY A 46 0.73 -10.76 -10.22
CA GLY A 46 1.90 -9.90 -10.02
C GLY A 46 1.55 -8.56 -9.38
N THR A 47 0.39 -7.99 -9.73
CA THR A 47 -0.10 -6.74 -9.11
C THR A 47 -0.50 -6.93 -7.66
N GLU A 48 -1.16 -8.05 -7.31
CA GLU A 48 -1.42 -8.42 -5.91
C GLU A 48 -0.12 -8.48 -5.10
N ILE A 49 0.88 -9.21 -5.59
CA ILE A 49 2.18 -9.37 -4.93
C ILE A 49 2.88 -8.02 -4.77
N PHE A 50 2.88 -7.19 -5.82
CA PHE A 50 3.45 -5.84 -5.77
C PHE A 50 2.81 -5.02 -4.64
N PHE A 51 1.49 -5.08 -4.49
CA PHE A 51 0.78 -4.34 -3.44
C PHE A 51 1.13 -4.86 -2.04
N TYR A 52 1.25 -6.19 -1.86
CA TYR A 52 1.68 -6.76 -0.57
C TYR A 52 3.11 -6.37 -0.22
N VAL A 53 4.05 -6.44 -1.17
CA VAL A 53 5.43 -5.99 -0.95
C VAL A 53 5.46 -4.51 -0.59
N PHE A 54 4.70 -3.68 -1.31
CA PHE A 54 4.61 -2.25 -1.03
C PHE A 54 4.03 -1.97 0.36
N ALA A 55 3.02 -2.73 0.78
CA ALA A 55 2.45 -2.62 2.12
C ALA A 55 3.45 -2.98 3.22
N VAL A 56 4.25 -4.04 3.05
CA VAL A 56 5.29 -4.42 4.02
C VAL A 56 6.35 -3.33 4.15
N VAL A 57 6.75 -2.71 3.03
CA VAL A 57 7.70 -1.59 3.02
C VAL A 57 7.13 -0.40 3.79
N PHE A 58 5.88 -0.02 3.54
CA PHE A 58 5.22 1.08 4.26
C PHE A 58 4.99 0.77 5.74
N LEU A 59 4.77 -0.50 6.10
CA LEU A 59 4.63 -0.92 7.48
C LEU A 59 5.97 -0.77 8.22
N GLY A 60 7.07 -1.23 7.63
CA GLY A 60 8.42 -1.03 8.18
C GLY A 60 8.81 0.44 8.30
N LEU A 61 8.53 1.24 7.25
CA LEU A 61 8.77 2.68 7.24
C LEU A 61 7.92 3.41 8.30
N GLY A 62 6.67 3.00 8.47
CA GLY A 62 5.76 3.51 9.49
C GLY A 62 6.31 3.27 10.89
N ILE A 63 6.72 2.04 11.21
CA ILE A 63 7.31 1.69 12.51
C ILE A 63 8.61 2.47 12.75
N TRP A 64 9.49 2.56 11.74
CA TRP A 64 10.75 3.28 11.87
C TRP A 64 10.54 4.77 12.17
N LEU A 65 9.55 5.42 11.55
CA LEU A 65 9.22 6.82 11.82
C LEU A 65 8.80 7.09 13.27
N PHE A 66 8.31 6.10 14.02
CA PHE A 66 8.04 6.26 15.47
C PHE A 66 9.32 6.22 16.32
N THR A 67 10.45 5.81 15.76
CA THR A 67 11.75 5.75 16.46
C THR A 67 12.60 7.01 16.29
N LEU A 68 12.13 7.98 15.48
CA LEU A 68 12.78 9.25 15.18
C LEU A 68 12.17 10.42 15.97
#